data_AF-A0A9E2VPH8-F1
#
_entry.id   AF-A0A9E2VPH8-F1
#
_cell.length_a   1.000
_cell.length_b   1.000
_cell.length_c   1.000
_cell.angle_alpha   90.00
_cell.angle_beta   90.00
_cell.angle_gamma   90.00
#
_symmetry.space_group_name_H-M   'P 1'
#
loop_
_entity.id
_entity.type
_entity.pdbx_description
1 polymer ?
#
loop_
_entity_poly.entity_id
_entity_poly.type
_entity_poly.pdbx_seq_one_letter_code
_entity_poly.pdbx_strand_id
1 'polypeptide(L)'
;MRGLKRSTLAMKLMVVGMAMTLGVIANADPCPDATDVILTGLPCLGDGQLCGNRLEIPFDSCGLLTLEYTTASSHCSDIGMLVYLDGVLVATTDPLPPGTASPVFDLGPVSPGSHVLSLEAYGVVGGCNQGFLESWGGFITLHRCVEPPEIVTSPGAVAACPGIDASFAVTNSGSAPFGFSWEVEDPAAPGTWLPLTDGVLEIGGVPVGVVSASDSASMVFSSPTAQFNVIFATGANFRCTVSNSCSSATSDAANYNVCIADFNCDASVDFFDYLDFVAVFAENGPTADFNADTVIDFFDYLDFVAAFSSGC
;
A
#
# COMPACT_ATOMS: atom_id res chain seq x y z
N MET A 1 -34.18 -79.70 27.20
CA MET A 1 -33.05 -79.18 28.02
C MET A 1 -31.97 -78.65 27.07
N ARG A 2 -32.02 -77.36 26.73
CA ARG A 2 -31.02 -76.67 25.90
C ARG A 2 -30.41 -75.56 26.76
N GLY A 3 -29.10 -75.63 26.96
CA GLY A 3 -28.35 -74.75 27.85
C GLY A 3 -28.17 -73.34 27.29
N LEU A 4 -28.49 -72.34 28.11
CA LEU A 4 -28.15 -70.92 27.89
C LEU A 4 -26.64 -70.72 28.04
N LYS A 5 -25.97 -70.27 26.98
CA LYS A 5 -24.62 -69.70 27.05
C LYS A 5 -24.73 -68.22 27.44
N ARG A 6 -24.13 -67.84 28.57
CA ARG A 6 -23.95 -66.45 28.99
C ARG A 6 -22.80 -65.84 28.17
N SER A 7 -23.08 -64.77 27.43
CA SER A 7 -22.07 -63.94 26.77
C SER A 7 -21.58 -62.87 27.75
N THR A 8 -20.28 -62.85 28.00
CA THR A 8 -19.62 -61.85 28.85
C THR A 8 -19.27 -60.63 27.99
N LEU A 9 -19.89 -59.49 28.26
CA LEU A 9 -19.62 -58.22 27.59
C LEU A 9 -18.32 -57.63 28.17
N ALA A 10 -17.25 -57.57 27.37
CA ALA A 10 -15.99 -56.95 27.76
C ALA A 10 -16.08 -55.42 27.61
N MET A 11 -16.03 -54.71 28.74
CA MET A 11 -15.99 -53.25 28.80
C MET A 11 -14.59 -52.77 28.37
N LYS A 12 -14.49 -52.20 27.17
CA LYS A 12 -13.26 -51.55 26.68
C LYS A 12 -13.02 -50.26 27.46
N LEU A 13 -12.01 -50.28 28.33
CA LEU A 13 -11.49 -49.10 29.02
C LEU A 13 -10.73 -48.23 28.00
N MET A 14 -11.30 -47.10 27.61
CA MET A 14 -10.69 -46.15 26.68
C MET A 14 -9.76 -45.22 27.48
N VAL A 15 -8.45 -45.46 27.40
CA VAL A 15 -7.43 -44.57 27.95
C VAL A 15 -7.34 -43.35 27.04
N VAL A 16 -7.85 -42.20 27.51
CA VAL A 16 -7.65 -40.91 26.84
C VAL A 16 -6.21 -40.48 27.11
N GLY A 17 -5.33 -40.68 26.12
CA GLY A 17 -3.98 -40.15 26.13
C GLY A 17 -4.04 -38.63 25.99
N MET A 18 -3.74 -37.91 27.08
CA MET A 18 -3.58 -36.46 27.07
C MET A 18 -2.28 -36.15 26.32
N ALA A 19 -2.40 -35.79 25.04
CA ALA A 19 -1.29 -35.28 24.26
C ALA A 19 -0.86 -33.94 24.85
N MET A 20 0.29 -33.90 25.52
CA MET A 20 0.99 -32.64 25.78
C MET A 20 1.50 -32.13 24.43
N THR A 21 0.74 -31.23 23.81
CA THR A 21 1.29 -30.33 22.80
C THR A 21 2.34 -29.47 23.50
N LEU A 22 3.63 -29.72 23.24
CA LEU A 22 4.64 -28.68 23.41
C LEU A 22 4.21 -27.53 22.47
N GLY A 23 3.58 -26.51 23.03
CA GLY A 23 3.46 -25.23 22.36
C GLY A 23 4.88 -24.75 22.10
N VAL A 24 5.28 -24.72 20.84
CA VAL A 24 6.37 -23.85 20.43
C VAL A 24 5.85 -22.46 20.74
N ILE A 25 6.33 -21.88 21.84
CA ILE A 25 6.28 -20.43 22.01
C ILE A 25 7.13 -19.95 20.84
N ALA A 26 6.50 -19.50 19.76
CA ALA A 26 7.17 -18.61 18.84
C ALA A 26 7.70 -17.50 19.76
N ASN A 27 9.03 -17.38 19.86
CA ASN A 27 9.57 -16.14 20.40
C ASN A 27 8.92 -15.06 19.53
N ALA A 28 8.12 -14.19 20.13
CA ALA A 28 7.65 -13.01 19.42
C ALA A 28 8.89 -12.41 18.75
N ASP A 29 8.79 -12.10 17.45
CA ASP A 29 9.91 -11.51 16.74
C ASP A 29 10.46 -10.37 17.61
N PRO A 30 11.74 -10.39 17.98
CA PRO A 30 12.27 -9.51 19.01
C PRO A 30 12.17 -8.03 18.61
N CYS A 31 11.94 -7.74 17.33
CA CYS A 31 11.54 -6.43 16.85
C CYS A 31 10.52 -6.59 15.71
N PRO A 32 9.22 -6.30 15.92
CA PRO A 32 8.27 -6.21 14.81
C PRO A 32 8.64 -5.04 13.89
N ASP A 33 8.34 -5.15 12.60
CA ASP A 33 8.44 -4.02 11.69
C ASP A 33 7.53 -2.89 12.21
N ALA A 34 8.09 -1.73 12.47
CA ALA A 34 7.41 -0.68 13.21
C ALA A 34 7.88 0.71 12.80
N THR A 35 6.94 1.65 12.90
CA THR A 35 7.23 3.09 12.90
C THR A 35 6.90 3.60 14.30
N ASP A 36 7.93 3.97 15.06
CA ASP A 36 7.78 4.51 16.41
C ASP A 36 7.96 6.02 16.41
N VAL A 37 6.98 6.74 16.95
CA VAL A 37 7.09 8.17 17.21
C VAL A 37 7.39 8.36 18.69
N ILE A 38 8.61 8.79 19.00
CA ILE A 38 9.12 8.87 20.37
C ILE A 38 9.34 10.33 20.72
N LEU A 39 8.63 10.83 21.74
CA LEU A 39 8.89 12.16 22.31
C LEU A 39 10.28 12.18 22.94
N THR A 40 11.02 13.25 22.68
CA THR A 40 12.40 13.41 23.13
C THR A 40 12.60 14.79 23.76
N GLY A 41 13.59 14.88 24.64
CA GLY A 41 14.01 16.13 25.25
C GLY A 41 14.57 15.92 26.65
N LEU A 42 15.51 16.77 27.02
CA LEU A 42 16.11 16.79 28.35
C LEU A 42 16.72 18.16 28.66
N PRO A 43 16.92 18.49 29.95
CA PRO A 43 17.77 19.60 30.34
C PRO A 43 19.24 19.27 30.06
N CYS A 44 19.97 20.27 29.56
CA CYS A 44 21.39 20.13 29.26
C CYS A 44 22.25 20.28 30.51
N LEU A 45 23.35 19.52 30.55
CA LEU A 45 24.32 19.52 31.65
C LEU A 45 25.65 20.21 31.29
N GLY A 46 25.86 20.52 30.01
CA GLY A 46 27.00 21.30 29.53
C GLY A 46 26.93 22.75 29.98
N ASP A 47 27.98 23.52 29.66
CA ASP A 47 28.13 24.95 29.94
C ASP A 47 28.29 25.80 28.65
N GLY A 48 27.95 25.22 27.50
CA GLY A 48 28.03 25.87 26.18
C GLY A 48 26.91 25.44 25.24
N GLN A 49 27.21 25.42 23.93
CA GLN A 49 26.22 25.04 22.91
C GLN A 49 25.98 23.54 22.82
N LEU A 50 26.95 22.71 23.18
CA LEU A 50 26.75 21.27 23.24
C LEU A 50 26.01 20.93 24.54
N CYS A 51 24.96 20.10 24.44
CA CYS A 51 24.11 19.80 25.58
C CYS A 51 24.86 19.09 26.73
N GLY A 52 25.91 18.31 26.43
CA GLY A 52 26.80 17.72 27.44
C GLY A 52 26.26 16.46 28.11
N ASN A 53 25.07 16.01 27.71
CA ASN A 53 24.47 14.73 28.07
C ASN A 53 23.61 14.20 26.91
N ARG A 54 23.37 12.89 26.94
CA ARG A 54 22.66 12.16 25.89
C ARG A 54 21.34 11.62 26.41
N LEU A 55 20.32 11.66 25.57
CA LEU A 55 19.10 10.89 25.76
C LEU A 55 19.33 9.50 25.18
N GLU A 56 19.25 8.45 25.99
CA GLU A 56 19.37 7.07 25.53
C GLU A 56 17.97 6.47 25.30
N ILE A 57 17.79 5.86 24.14
CA ILE A 57 16.55 5.24 23.68
C ILE A 57 16.89 3.79 23.33
N PRO A 58 16.60 2.83 24.23
CA PRO A 58 16.79 1.42 23.91
C PRO A 58 15.75 0.99 22.86
N PHE A 59 16.19 0.21 21.89
CA PHE A 59 15.32 -0.38 20.88
C PHE A 59 15.88 -1.73 20.45
N ASP A 60 15.02 -2.58 19.91
CA ASP A 60 15.47 -3.78 19.22
C ASP A 60 15.53 -3.47 17.72
N SER A 61 16.60 -3.88 17.04
CA SER A 61 16.70 -3.85 15.59
C SER A 61 16.33 -5.20 14.99
N CYS A 62 15.78 -5.16 13.79
CA CYS A 62 15.50 -6.32 12.96
C CYS A 62 16.24 -6.29 11.60
N GLY A 63 17.01 -5.24 11.33
CA GLY A 63 17.66 -5.03 10.05
C GLY A 63 17.77 -3.54 9.75
N LEU A 64 17.02 -3.06 8.77
CA LEU A 64 17.04 -1.67 8.36
C LEU A 64 16.51 -0.73 9.46
N LEU A 65 17.22 0.39 9.64
CA LEU A 65 16.89 1.44 10.59
C LEU A 65 16.97 2.80 9.90
N THR A 66 15.86 3.53 9.86
CA THR A 66 15.87 4.95 9.48
C THR A 66 15.35 5.83 10.59
N LEU A 67 15.85 7.06 10.62
CA LEU A 67 15.51 8.04 11.64
C LEU A 67 15.23 9.41 11.01
N GLU A 68 14.17 10.03 11.46
CA GLU A 68 13.90 11.45 11.27
C GLU A 68 13.77 12.12 12.64
N TYR A 69 14.31 13.33 12.81
CA TYR A 69 14.13 14.13 14.01
C TYR A 69 13.34 15.39 13.71
N THR A 70 12.32 15.69 14.51
CA THR A 70 11.56 16.94 14.43
C THR A 70 11.73 17.74 15.71
N THR A 71 12.16 19.00 15.58
CA THR A 71 12.29 19.94 16.70
C THR A 71 10.91 20.31 17.25
N ALA A 72 10.80 20.57 18.55
CA ALA A 72 9.57 21.11 19.12
C ALA A 72 9.28 22.53 18.57
N SER A 73 8.02 22.80 18.25
CA SER A 73 7.59 24.14 17.79
C SER A 73 7.73 25.22 18.86
N SER A 74 7.93 24.84 20.12
CA SER A 74 8.18 25.75 21.25
C SER A 74 9.61 26.25 21.36
N HIS A 75 10.53 25.78 20.50
CA HIS A 75 11.91 26.26 20.51
C HIS A 75 11.98 27.76 20.17
N CYS A 76 12.91 28.46 20.82
CA CYS A 76 13.15 29.89 20.61
C CYS A 76 14.33 30.17 19.65
N SER A 77 15.09 29.12 19.31
CA SER A 77 16.34 29.16 18.56
C SER A 77 16.52 27.83 17.84
N ASP A 78 17.33 27.81 16.79
CA ASP A 78 17.65 26.60 16.07
C ASP A 78 18.55 25.67 16.92
N ILE A 79 18.42 24.37 16.70
CA ILE A 79 19.30 23.34 17.27
C ILE A 79 19.67 22.35 16.19
N GLY A 80 20.82 21.69 16.30
CA GLY A 80 21.08 20.46 15.55
C GLY A 80 21.21 19.26 16.48
N MET A 81 21.13 18.07 15.90
CA MET A 81 21.18 16.80 16.62
C MET A 81 22.39 15.98 16.20
N LEU A 82 23.10 15.44 17.20
CA LEU A 82 24.10 14.40 17.08
C LEU A 82 23.41 13.08 17.43
N VAL A 83 23.41 12.13 16.49
CA VAL A 83 22.75 10.83 16.63
C VAL A 83 23.81 9.76 16.75
N TYR A 84 23.74 8.98 17.82
CA TYR A 84 24.64 7.88 18.10
C TYR A 84 23.91 6.55 18.06
N LEU A 85 24.54 5.52 17.51
CA LEU A 85 24.10 4.13 17.59
C LEU A 85 25.16 3.34 18.36
N ASP A 86 24.77 2.73 19.47
CA ASP A 86 25.66 2.00 20.39
C ASP A 86 26.91 2.81 20.78
N GLY A 87 26.71 4.13 20.97
CA GLY A 87 27.76 5.08 21.34
C GLY A 87 28.60 5.63 20.18
N VAL A 88 28.42 5.13 18.96
CA VAL A 88 29.11 5.62 17.75
C VAL A 88 28.28 6.71 17.08
N LEU A 89 28.88 7.87 16.77
CA LEU A 89 28.18 8.94 16.03
C LEU A 89 27.89 8.47 14.61
N VAL A 90 26.62 8.35 14.25
CA VAL A 90 26.16 7.84 12.95
C VAL A 90 25.50 8.90 12.08
N ALA A 91 24.91 9.94 12.69
CA ALA A 91 24.35 11.05 11.94
C ALA A 91 24.50 12.38 12.69
N THR A 92 24.48 13.47 11.94
CA THR A 92 24.42 14.84 12.47
C THR A 92 23.49 15.64 11.58
N THR A 93 22.52 16.33 12.16
CA THR A 93 21.67 17.25 11.41
C THR A 93 22.40 18.57 11.20
N ASP A 94 22.07 19.26 10.12
CA ASP A 94 22.22 20.73 10.08
C ASP A 94 21.34 21.38 11.17
N PRO A 95 21.57 22.65 11.53
CA PRO A 95 20.65 23.38 12.40
C PRO A 95 19.23 23.38 11.86
N LEU A 96 18.30 22.97 12.71
CA LEU A 96 16.88 22.86 12.44
C LEU A 96 16.14 23.99 13.15
N PRO A 97 15.32 24.77 12.42
CA PRO A 97 14.42 25.74 13.03
C PRO A 97 13.34 25.07 13.91
N PRO A 98 12.64 25.83 14.76
CA PRO A 98 11.53 25.32 15.56
C PRO A 98 10.43 24.66 14.70
N GLY A 99 9.95 23.49 15.12
CA GLY A 99 8.87 22.76 14.44
C GLY A 99 9.24 22.16 13.08
N THR A 100 10.53 22.02 12.78
CA THR A 100 11.03 21.55 11.48
C THR A 100 11.64 20.15 11.62
N ALA A 101 11.40 19.31 10.62
CA ALA A 101 11.98 17.97 10.51
C ALA A 101 13.35 18.01 9.83
N SER A 102 14.24 17.11 10.24
CA SER A 102 15.46 16.78 9.51
C SER A 102 15.13 16.02 8.22
N PRO A 103 16.09 15.84 7.30
CA PRO A 103 16.04 14.74 6.35
C PRO A 103 15.95 13.38 7.08
N VAL A 104 15.48 12.36 6.39
CA VAL A 104 15.54 10.97 6.85
C VAL A 104 16.98 10.48 6.74
N PHE A 105 17.52 9.95 7.83
CA PHE A 105 18.82 9.30 7.89
C PHE A 105 18.64 7.78 7.77
N ASP A 106 19.31 7.18 6.81
CA ASP A 106 19.54 5.73 6.78
C ASP A 106 20.71 5.41 7.71
N LEU A 107 20.41 4.75 8.83
CA LEU A 107 21.40 4.34 9.82
C LEU A 107 21.96 2.93 9.51
N GLY A 108 21.60 2.38 8.35
CA GLY A 108 22.07 1.13 7.78
C GLY A 108 21.23 -0.07 8.21
N PRO A 109 21.60 -1.27 7.71
CA PRO A 109 21.22 -2.50 8.37
C PRO A 109 21.95 -2.57 9.72
N VAL A 110 21.18 -2.46 10.80
CA VAL A 110 21.59 -2.69 12.18
C VAL A 110 21.31 -4.14 12.53
N SER A 111 22.31 -4.83 13.09
CA SER A 111 22.21 -6.26 13.40
C SER A 111 20.96 -6.59 14.22
N PRO A 112 20.32 -7.76 14.02
CA PRO A 112 19.18 -8.14 14.86
C PRO A 112 19.57 -8.23 16.34
N GLY A 113 18.75 -7.63 17.22
CA GLY A 113 18.96 -7.65 18.67
C GLY A 113 18.79 -6.29 19.33
N SER A 114 19.18 -6.18 20.60
CA SER A 114 19.02 -4.97 21.40
C SER A 114 20.14 -3.97 21.14
N HIS A 115 19.76 -2.72 20.91
CA HIS A 115 20.62 -1.59 20.58
C HIS A 115 20.23 -0.35 21.39
N VAL A 116 21.12 0.63 21.44
CA VAL A 116 20.85 1.93 22.07
C VAL A 116 21.06 3.03 21.04
N LEU A 117 19.99 3.74 20.72
CA LEU A 117 20.07 5.02 20.04
C LEU A 117 20.33 6.10 21.09
N SER A 118 21.24 7.03 20.83
CA SER A 118 21.44 8.19 21.70
C SER A 118 21.37 9.49 20.94
N LEU A 119 20.74 10.50 21.54
CA LEU A 119 20.58 11.83 20.97
C LEU A 119 21.26 12.87 21.85
N GLU A 120 22.05 13.76 21.25
CA GLU A 120 22.62 14.93 21.90
C GLU A 120 22.39 16.15 21.03
N ALA A 121 21.78 17.19 21.59
CA ALA A 121 21.58 18.44 20.87
C ALA A 121 22.83 19.33 20.93
N TYR A 122 23.03 20.12 19.88
CA TYR A 122 23.88 21.30 19.92
C TYR A 122 23.06 22.54 19.52
N GLY A 123 23.21 23.62 20.28
CA GLY A 123 22.47 24.85 20.05
C GLY A 123 23.15 25.77 19.05
N VAL A 124 22.35 26.64 18.44
CA VAL A 124 22.81 27.75 17.62
C VAL A 124 22.47 29.07 18.30
N VAL A 125 23.42 30.01 18.30
CA VAL A 125 23.19 31.35 18.87
C VAL A 125 22.08 32.03 18.09
N GLY A 126 21.01 32.41 18.78
CA GLY A 126 19.81 32.98 18.18
C GLY A 126 18.68 32.99 19.19
N GLY A 127 17.73 33.92 19.05
CA GLY A 127 16.58 34.04 19.95
C GLY A 127 16.97 34.04 21.44
N CYS A 128 16.48 33.07 22.21
CA CYS A 128 16.82 32.96 23.63
C CYS A 128 18.15 32.26 23.93
N ASN A 129 18.78 31.63 22.93
CA ASN A 129 20.11 31.04 23.06
C ASN A 129 21.19 32.10 22.84
N GLN A 130 21.86 32.49 23.93
CA GLN A 130 22.93 33.50 23.95
C GLN A 130 24.33 32.88 24.03
N GLY A 131 24.52 31.69 23.46
CA GLY A 131 25.77 30.92 23.54
C GLY A 131 25.69 29.70 24.47
N PHE A 132 24.49 29.42 24.99
CA PHE A 132 24.24 28.37 25.96
C PHE A 132 22.93 27.65 25.63
N LEU A 133 22.99 26.33 25.48
CA LEU A 133 21.82 25.50 25.27
C LEU A 133 21.31 24.97 26.62
N GLU A 134 20.20 25.52 27.12
CA GLU A 134 19.64 25.13 28.43
C GLU A 134 18.90 23.79 28.40
N SER A 135 18.13 23.56 27.35
CA SER A 135 17.35 22.35 27.14
C SER A 135 16.93 22.23 25.68
N TRP A 136 16.51 21.04 25.29
CA TRP A 136 15.97 20.75 23.96
C TRP A 136 14.80 19.78 24.05
N GLY A 137 14.03 19.67 22.97
CA GLY A 137 12.93 18.71 22.88
C GLY A 137 12.35 18.60 21.48
N GLY A 138 11.55 17.57 21.25
CA GLY A 138 11.02 17.25 19.94
C GLY A 138 10.51 15.83 19.90
N PHE A 139 10.58 15.19 18.75
CA PHE A 139 10.34 13.76 18.62
C PHE A 139 11.20 13.16 17.52
N ILE A 140 11.47 11.86 17.63
CA ILE A 140 11.99 11.07 16.51
C ILE A 140 10.87 10.25 15.90
N THR A 141 10.96 10.06 14.59
CA THR A 141 10.26 8.99 13.87
C THR A 141 11.31 7.93 13.55
N LEU A 142 11.20 6.75 14.17
CA LEU A 142 12.11 5.64 13.99
C LEU A 142 11.42 4.56 13.17
N HIS A 143 11.96 4.22 12.01
CA HIS A 143 11.46 3.13 11.18
C HIS A 143 12.39 1.93 11.30
N ARG A 144 11.80 0.77 11.61
CA ARG A 144 12.50 -0.49 11.81
C ARG A 144 11.87 -1.55 10.95
N CYS A 145 12.68 -2.31 10.22
CA CYS A 145 12.19 -3.47 9.49
C CYS A 145 13.27 -4.48 9.07
N VAL A 146 12.85 -5.72 8.82
CA VAL A 146 13.76 -6.79 8.34
C VAL A 146 14.07 -6.63 6.84
N GLU A 147 13.04 -6.48 6.01
CA GLU A 147 13.16 -6.51 4.55
C GLU A 147 12.19 -5.49 3.91
N PRO A 148 12.65 -4.63 2.99
CA PRO A 148 11.79 -3.70 2.26
C PRO A 148 10.81 -4.46 1.36
N PRO A 149 9.67 -3.87 0.99
CA PRO A 149 8.73 -4.52 0.11
C PRO A 149 9.34 -4.58 -1.30
N GLU A 150 9.20 -5.73 -1.95
CA GLU A 150 9.49 -5.88 -3.37
C GLU A 150 8.25 -6.41 -4.10
N ILE A 151 8.03 -5.95 -5.33
CA ILE A 151 6.99 -6.49 -6.19
C ILE A 151 7.50 -7.79 -6.80
N VAL A 152 6.86 -8.91 -6.46
CA VAL A 152 7.17 -10.24 -7.03
C VAL A 152 6.40 -10.45 -8.32
N THR A 153 5.12 -10.06 -8.35
CA THR A 153 4.31 -10.02 -9.56
C THR A 153 3.52 -8.72 -9.66
N SER A 154 3.72 -8.00 -10.75
CA SER A 154 2.90 -6.86 -11.17
C SER A 154 1.48 -7.32 -11.58
N PRO A 155 0.48 -6.44 -11.54
CA PRO A 155 -0.86 -6.78 -12.03
C PRO A 155 -0.84 -7.05 -13.53
N GLY A 156 -1.66 -8.02 -13.96
CA GLY A 156 -1.86 -8.30 -15.38
C GLY A 156 -2.87 -7.34 -16.00
N ALA A 157 -2.69 -7.04 -17.29
CA ALA A 157 -3.72 -6.36 -18.06
C ALA A 157 -5.01 -7.20 -18.09
N VAL A 158 -6.15 -6.54 -18.04
CA VAL A 158 -7.47 -7.18 -18.05
C VAL A 158 -8.25 -6.68 -19.26
N ALA A 159 -8.66 -7.62 -20.12
CA ALA A 159 -9.71 -7.40 -21.09
C ALA A 159 -11.02 -7.83 -20.46
N ALA A 160 -11.99 -6.91 -20.36
CA ALA A 160 -13.31 -7.21 -19.79
C ALA A 160 -14.41 -6.67 -20.70
N CYS A 161 -15.63 -7.14 -20.42
CA CYS A 161 -16.83 -6.61 -21.03
C CYS A 161 -17.44 -5.47 -20.22
N PRO A 162 -18.31 -4.64 -20.84
CA PRO A 162 -19.12 -3.66 -20.13
C PRO A 162 -19.90 -4.29 -18.97
N GLY A 163 -19.83 -3.68 -17.79
CA GLY A 163 -20.52 -4.15 -16.59
C GLY A 163 -19.89 -5.34 -15.88
N ILE A 164 -18.77 -5.88 -16.39
CA ILE A 164 -18.02 -6.95 -15.73
C ILE A 164 -16.93 -6.37 -14.83
N ASP A 165 -16.77 -6.98 -13.67
CA ASP A 165 -15.70 -6.68 -12.72
C ASP A 165 -14.34 -7.14 -13.26
N ALA A 166 -13.37 -6.24 -13.28
CA ALA A 166 -11.97 -6.53 -13.50
C ALA A 166 -11.23 -6.59 -12.17
N SER A 167 -10.36 -7.59 -12.00
CA SER A 167 -9.51 -7.72 -10.82
C SER A 167 -8.06 -7.50 -11.17
N PHE A 168 -7.41 -6.62 -10.39
CA PHE A 168 -5.98 -6.35 -10.48
C PHE A 168 -5.34 -6.78 -9.17
N ALA A 169 -4.28 -7.58 -9.24
CA ALA A 169 -3.62 -8.12 -8.06
C ALA A 169 -2.10 -8.03 -8.18
N VAL A 170 -1.46 -7.70 -7.06
CA VAL A 170 -0.01 -7.82 -6.90
C VAL A 170 0.32 -8.95 -5.95
N THR A 171 1.51 -9.54 -6.12
CA THR A 171 2.16 -10.28 -5.04
C THR A 171 3.46 -9.59 -4.69
N ASN A 172 3.78 -9.57 -3.40
CA ASN A 172 4.94 -8.87 -2.87
C ASN A 172 5.68 -9.76 -1.86
N SER A 173 6.96 -9.46 -1.66
CA SER A 173 7.79 -9.96 -0.56
C SER A 173 8.11 -8.80 0.41
N GLY A 174 9.05 -9.02 1.31
CA GLY A 174 9.38 -8.11 2.39
C GLY A 174 8.66 -8.44 3.69
N SER A 175 8.75 -7.53 4.64
CA SER A 175 8.22 -7.73 5.98
C SER A 175 6.92 -6.98 6.22
N ALA A 176 5.95 -7.66 6.84
CA ALA A 176 4.61 -7.16 7.11
C ALA A 176 4.55 -6.38 8.44
N PRO A 177 3.62 -5.43 8.64
CA PRO A 177 2.42 -5.18 7.84
C PRO A 177 2.72 -4.39 6.56
N PHE A 178 1.99 -4.74 5.50
CA PHE A 178 2.02 -3.99 4.23
C PHE A 178 0.84 -3.01 4.16
N GLY A 179 1.12 -1.82 3.64
CA GLY A 179 0.12 -0.93 3.08
C GLY A 179 0.06 -1.11 1.57
N PHE A 180 -1.14 -0.99 1.00
CA PHE A 180 -1.36 -0.97 -0.44
C PHE A 180 -2.02 0.34 -0.82
N SER A 181 -1.57 0.95 -1.91
CA SER A 181 -2.19 2.13 -2.49
C SER A 181 -2.23 1.95 -3.99
N TRP A 182 -3.43 1.74 -4.51
CA TRP A 182 -3.65 1.67 -5.95
C TRP A 182 -3.81 3.05 -6.54
N GLU A 183 -3.36 3.19 -7.78
CA GLU A 183 -3.35 4.44 -8.53
C GLU A 183 -3.84 4.20 -9.96
N VAL A 184 -4.45 5.22 -10.55
CA VAL A 184 -4.79 5.26 -11.98
C VAL A 184 -3.95 6.32 -12.67
N GLU A 185 -3.53 6.06 -13.91
CA GLU A 185 -2.85 7.07 -14.73
C GLU A 185 -3.84 8.16 -15.15
N ASP A 186 -3.44 9.42 -15.02
CA ASP A 186 -4.23 10.56 -15.51
C ASP A 186 -4.13 10.64 -17.04
N PRO A 187 -5.22 10.41 -17.79
CA PRO A 187 -5.18 10.48 -19.24
C PRO A 187 -4.95 11.90 -19.78
N ALA A 188 -5.20 12.94 -18.98
CA ALA A 188 -4.88 14.32 -19.35
C ALA A 188 -3.38 14.65 -19.19
N ALA A 189 -2.65 13.85 -18.41
CA ALA A 189 -1.24 14.06 -18.11
C ALA A 189 -0.49 12.72 -18.01
N PRO A 190 -0.21 12.04 -19.15
CA PRO A 190 0.48 10.74 -19.16
C PRO A 190 1.76 10.74 -18.31
N GLY A 191 1.94 9.68 -17.52
CA GLY A 191 3.00 9.57 -16.50
C GLY A 191 2.64 10.17 -15.14
N THR A 192 1.51 10.87 -15.01
CA THR A 192 0.97 11.33 -13.71
C THR A 192 0.00 10.28 -13.18
N TRP A 193 0.09 9.99 -11.89
CA TRP A 193 -0.69 8.95 -11.23
C TRP A 193 -1.52 9.54 -10.10
N LEU A 194 -2.79 9.15 -10.06
CA LEU A 194 -3.77 9.63 -9.09
C LEU A 194 -4.14 8.50 -8.14
N PRO A 195 -4.11 8.74 -6.81
CA PRO A 195 -4.46 7.71 -5.85
C PRO A 195 -5.94 7.36 -5.98
N LEU A 196 -6.23 6.06 -5.90
CA LEU A 196 -7.59 5.54 -5.89
C LEU A 196 -8.09 5.37 -4.46
N THR A 197 -9.39 5.60 -4.29
CA THR A 197 -10.14 5.28 -3.08
C THR A 197 -11.38 4.49 -3.47
N ASP A 198 -11.88 3.67 -2.55
CA ASP A 198 -13.13 2.94 -2.76
C ASP A 198 -14.30 3.89 -3.06
N GLY A 199 -15.04 3.60 -4.14
CA GLY A 199 -16.13 4.44 -4.62
C GLY A 199 -16.06 4.70 -6.13
N VAL A 200 -16.83 5.69 -6.59
CA VAL A 200 -16.90 6.05 -8.01
C VAL A 200 -15.55 6.63 -8.46
N LEU A 201 -15.00 6.06 -9.52
CA LEU A 201 -13.85 6.62 -10.22
C LEU A 201 -14.34 7.61 -11.27
N GLU A 202 -13.87 8.85 -11.19
CA GLU A 202 -14.10 9.87 -12.21
C GLU A 202 -12.80 10.20 -12.93
N ILE A 203 -12.86 10.17 -14.26
CA ILE A 203 -11.76 10.56 -15.14
C ILE A 203 -12.26 11.69 -16.04
N GLY A 204 -11.59 12.85 -16.00
CA GLY A 204 -12.03 14.02 -16.77
C GLY A 204 -13.43 14.54 -16.37
N GLY A 205 -13.90 14.24 -15.15
CA GLY A 205 -15.25 14.55 -14.68
C GLY A 205 -16.35 13.61 -15.17
N VAL A 206 -15.98 12.50 -15.82
CA VAL A 206 -16.90 11.44 -16.24
C VAL A 206 -16.78 10.25 -15.28
N PRO A 207 -17.87 9.72 -14.71
CA PRO A 207 -17.82 8.51 -13.91
C PRO A 207 -17.53 7.30 -14.81
N VAL A 208 -16.36 6.71 -14.67
CA VAL A 208 -15.86 5.63 -15.54
C VAL A 208 -15.89 4.26 -14.88
N GLY A 209 -16.37 4.14 -13.65
CA GLY A 209 -16.51 2.85 -12.95
C GLY A 209 -16.54 3.01 -11.44
N VAL A 210 -16.49 1.88 -10.73
CA VAL A 210 -16.41 1.84 -9.26
C VAL A 210 -15.20 1.03 -8.85
N VAL A 211 -14.40 1.58 -7.94
CA VAL A 211 -13.24 0.93 -7.35
C VAL A 211 -13.62 0.37 -5.97
N SER A 212 -13.12 -0.82 -5.65
CA SER A 212 -13.20 -1.40 -4.31
C SER A 212 -11.92 -2.13 -3.93
N ALA A 213 -11.66 -2.26 -2.62
CA ALA A 213 -10.46 -2.87 -2.06
C ALA A 213 -9.15 -2.18 -2.53
N SER A 214 -9.19 -0.84 -2.65
CA SER A 214 -8.05 0.00 -3.07
C SER A 214 -6.89 0.06 -2.07
N ASP A 215 -7.09 -0.47 -0.86
CA ASP A 215 -6.08 -0.59 0.21
C ASP A 215 -5.58 -2.03 0.40
N SER A 216 -5.88 -2.92 -0.54
CA SER A 216 -5.57 -4.35 -0.47
C SER A 216 -4.68 -4.80 -1.62
N ALA A 217 -4.02 -5.96 -1.47
CA ALA A 217 -3.18 -6.56 -2.52
C ALA A 217 -3.93 -6.88 -3.82
N SER A 218 -5.26 -6.98 -3.75
CA SER A 218 -6.16 -7.17 -4.88
C SER A 218 -7.23 -6.09 -4.88
N MET A 219 -7.28 -5.30 -5.93
CA MET A 219 -8.34 -4.34 -6.23
C MET A 219 -9.37 -4.95 -7.18
N VAL A 220 -10.61 -4.48 -7.08
CA VAL A 220 -11.64 -4.69 -8.09
C VAL A 220 -12.07 -3.36 -8.70
N PHE A 221 -12.11 -3.31 -10.02
CA PHE A 221 -12.69 -2.24 -10.81
C PHE A 221 -13.94 -2.75 -11.51
N SER A 222 -15.11 -2.25 -11.09
CA SER A 222 -16.39 -2.52 -11.72
C SER A 222 -16.62 -1.53 -12.85
N SER A 223 -16.64 -2.05 -14.07
CA SER A 223 -16.85 -1.24 -15.26
C SER A 223 -18.30 -0.76 -15.38
N PRO A 224 -18.53 0.40 -16.00
CA PRO A 224 -19.86 0.94 -16.21
C PRO A 224 -20.59 0.11 -17.26
N THR A 225 -21.92 0.07 -17.16
CA THR A 225 -22.76 -0.59 -18.16
C THR A 225 -23.13 0.34 -19.33
N ALA A 226 -23.04 1.66 -19.13
CA ALA A 226 -23.32 2.64 -20.17
C ALA A 226 -22.11 2.78 -21.12
N GLN A 227 -22.32 2.52 -22.42
CA GLN A 227 -21.26 2.52 -23.44
C GLN A 227 -20.47 3.84 -23.49
N PHE A 228 -21.10 4.99 -23.28
CA PHE A 228 -20.39 6.29 -23.20
C PHE A 228 -19.26 6.24 -22.18
N ASN A 229 -19.55 5.76 -20.97
CA ASN A 229 -18.60 5.71 -19.87
C ASN A 229 -17.54 4.62 -20.07
N VAL A 230 -17.88 3.54 -20.80
CA VAL A 230 -16.96 2.46 -21.15
C VAL A 230 -15.82 2.96 -22.05
N ILE A 231 -16.12 3.86 -22.99
CA ILE A 231 -15.10 4.47 -23.87
C ILE A 231 -14.07 5.28 -23.07
N PHE A 232 -14.46 5.89 -21.96
CA PHE A 232 -13.53 6.61 -21.08
C PHE A 232 -12.81 5.69 -20.07
N ALA A 233 -13.39 4.52 -19.78
CA ALA A 233 -12.75 3.51 -18.94
C ALA A 233 -11.69 2.71 -19.71
N THR A 234 -11.93 2.44 -21.00
CA THR A 234 -11.01 1.64 -21.82
C THR A 234 -9.68 2.37 -22.01
N GLY A 235 -8.58 1.63 -21.87
CA GLY A 235 -7.24 2.17 -21.89
C GLY A 235 -6.74 2.69 -20.54
N ALA A 236 -7.56 2.67 -19.48
CA ALA A 236 -7.11 3.07 -18.14
C ALA A 236 -5.96 2.18 -17.67
N ASN A 237 -4.91 2.78 -17.14
CA ASN A 237 -3.78 2.06 -16.58
C ASN A 237 -3.83 2.13 -15.06
N PHE A 238 -3.76 0.98 -14.41
CA PHE A 238 -3.75 0.83 -12.96
C PHE A 238 -2.40 0.32 -12.49
N ARG A 239 -1.91 0.81 -11.36
CA ARG A 239 -0.73 0.25 -10.69
C ARG A 239 -0.94 0.26 -9.19
N CYS A 240 -0.12 -0.51 -8.47
CA CYS A 240 -0.14 -0.54 -7.01
C CYS A 240 1.22 -0.14 -6.46
N THR A 241 1.22 0.69 -5.42
CA THR A 241 2.37 0.91 -4.55
C THR A 241 2.17 0.12 -3.26
N VAL A 242 3.09 -0.79 -2.99
CA VAL A 242 3.16 -1.57 -1.74
C VAL A 242 4.17 -0.88 -0.82
N SER A 243 3.80 -0.65 0.43
CA SER A 243 4.67 -0.03 1.43
C SER A 243 4.76 -0.85 2.70
N ASN A 244 5.88 -0.74 3.41
CA ASN A 244 5.98 -1.13 4.82
C ASN A 244 6.76 -0.03 5.57
N SER A 245 7.23 -0.30 6.79
CA SER A 245 8.02 0.68 7.54
C SER A 245 9.36 1.03 6.90
N CYS A 246 9.94 0.18 6.03
CA CYS A 246 11.21 0.46 5.36
C CYS A 246 11.06 1.49 4.25
N SER A 247 10.17 1.21 3.30
CA SER A 247 10.08 1.87 2.01
C SER A 247 8.81 1.47 1.29
N SER A 248 8.70 1.89 0.03
CA SER A 248 7.68 1.43 -0.89
C SER A 248 8.30 0.86 -2.17
N ALA A 249 7.54 0.00 -2.84
CA ALA A 249 7.81 -0.48 -4.18
C ALA A 249 6.54 -0.34 -5.02
N THR A 250 6.70 0.13 -6.26
CA THR A 250 5.59 0.36 -7.19
C THR A 250 5.62 -0.70 -8.28
N SER A 251 4.46 -1.29 -8.59
CA SER A 251 4.30 -2.27 -9.66
C SER A 251 4.41 -1.65 -11.04
N ASP A 252 4.58 -2.49 -12.06
CA ASP A 252 4.26 -2.08 -13.43
C ASP A 252 2.77 -1.75 -13.55
N ALA A 253 2.43 -1.00 -14.60
CA ALA A 253 1.06 -0.66 -14.93
C ALA A 253 0.35 -1.84 -15.62
N ALA A 254 -0.87 -2.13 -15.18
CA ALA A 254 -1.81 -3.00 -15.85
C ALA A 254 -2.84 -2.18 -16.62
N ASN A 255 -2.99 -2.48 -17.90
CA ASN A 255 -4.01 -1.85 -18.73
C ASN A 255 -5.37 -2.53 -18.51
N TYR A 256 -6.41 -1.73 -18.38
CA TYR A 256 -7.79 -2.14 -18.49
C TYR A 256 -8.29 -1.81 -19.89
N ASN A 257 -8.71 -2.83 -20.64
CA ASN A 257 -9.26 -2.66 -21.97
C ASN A 257 -10.65 -3.27 -22.03
N VAL A 258 -11.59 -2.56 -22.63
CA VAL A 258 -12.89 -3.11 -22.98
C VAL A 258 -12.93 -3.34 -24.47
N CYS A 259 -13.11 -4.60 -24.86
CA CYS A 259 -13.37 -4.92 -26.24
C CYS A 259 -14.86 -4.76 -26.53
N ILE A 260 -15.26 -3.56 -26.92
CA ILE A 260 -16.65 -3.24 -27.23
C ILE A 260 -17.22 -4.04 -28.42
N ALA A 261 -16.35 -4.65 -29.24
CA ALA A 261 -16.72 -5.50 -30.36
C ALA A 261 -17.03 -6.96 -29.96
N ASP A 262 -16.53 -7.41 -28.81
CA ASP A 262 -16.92 -8.69 -28.17
C ASP A 262 -18.24 -8.42 -27.42
N PHE A 263 -19.34 -8.47 -28.18
CA PHE A 263 -20.65 -8.03 -27.76
C PHE A 263 -21.33 -9.05 -26.83
N ASN A 264 -20.99 -10.33 -26.96
CA ASN A 264 -21.54 -11.39 -26.13
C ASN A 264 -20.60 -11.86 -25.01
N CYS A 265 -19.41 -11.27 -24.93
CA CYS A 265 -18.47 -11.42 -23.83
C CYS A 265 -17.88 -12.81 -23.70
N ASP A 266 -17.65 -13.48 -24.83
CA ASP A 266 -17.07 -14.82 -24.86
C ASP A 266 -15.53 -14.82 -25.03
N ALA A 267 -14.91 -13.64 -24.99
CA ALA A 267 -13.49 -13.38 -25.17
C ALA A 267 -13.00 -13.58 -26.61
N SER A 268 -13.90 -13.60 -27.58
CA SER A 268 -13.58 -13.57 -29.01
C SER A 268 -14.46 -12.57 -29.75
N VAL A 269 -13.90 -11.93 -30.79
CA VAL A 269 -14.69 -11.12 -31.72
C VAL A 269 -14.96 -11.96 -32.95
N ASP A 270 -16.18 -12.47 -33.08
CA ASP A 270 -16.56 -13.37 -34.15
C ASP A 270 -17.99 -13.13 -34.68
N PHE A 271 -18.45 -14.01 -35.57
CA PHE A 271 -19.75 -13.82 -36.21
C PHE A 271 -20.94 -13.80 -35.23
N PHE A 272 -20.81 -14.42 -34.05
CA PHE A 272 -21.85 -14.43 -33.04
C PHE A 272 -22.02 -13.05 -32.40
N ASP A 273 -20.95 -12.28 -32.17
CA ASP A 273 -21.06 -10.89 -31.70
C ASP A 273 -21.85 -10.02 -32.66
N TYR A 274 -21.58 -10.18 -33.96
CA TYR A 274 -22.31 -9.47 -34.99
C TYR A 274 -23.80 -9.83 -34.99
N LEU A 275 -24.12 -11.11 -34.85
CA LEU A 275 -25.51 -11.56 -34.77
C LEU A 275 -26.22 -11.02 -33.53
N ASP A 276 -25.53 -11.03 -32.38
CA ASP A 276 -26.07 -10.56 -31.12
C ASP A 276 -26.31 -9.03 -31.16
N PHE A 277 -25.36 -8.26 -31.71
CA PHE A 277 -25.56 -6.82 -31.93
C PHE A 277 -26.74 -6.55 -32.86
N VAL A 278 -26.82 -7.23 -34.02
CA VAL A 278 -27.91 -7.05 -34.99
C VAL A 278 -29.27 -7.38 -34.37
N ALA A 279 -29.34 -8.39 -33.51
CA ALA A 279 -30.57 -8.75 -32.81
C ALA A 279 -31.03 -7.63 -31.88
N VAL A 280 -30.13 -7.09 -31.05
CA VAL A 280 -30.46 -5.97 -30.14
C VAL A 280 -30.81 -4.71 -30.94
N PHE A 281 -30.06 -4.40 -31.99
CA PHE A 281 -30.30 -3.24 -32.85
C PHE A 281 -31.70 -3.28 -33.49
N ALA A 282 -32.10 -4.44 -34.02
CA ALA A 282 -33.42 -4.61 -34.63
C ALA A 282 -34.59 -4.42 -33.65
N GLU A 283 -34.35 -4.62 -32.36
CA GLU A 283 -35.33 -4.45 -31.28
C GLU A 283 -35.31 -3.04 -30.65
N ASN A 284 -34.43 -2.14 -31.10
CA ASN A 284 -34.09 -0.88 -30.41
C ASN A 284 -33.69 -1.12 -28.93
N GLY A 285 -32.92 -2.18 -28.69
CA GLY A 285 -32.42 -2.50 -27.36
C GLY A 285 -31.34 -1.50 -26.90
N PRO A 286 -31.29 -1.14 -25.62
CA PRO A 286 -30.46 -0.03 -25.13
C PRO A 286 -28.95 -0.25 -25.26
N THR A 287 -28.46 -1.48 -25.44
CA THR A 287 -27.02 -1.76 -25.67
C THR A 287 -26.62 -1.62 -27.14
N ALA A 288 -27.58 -1.33 -28.04
CA ALA A 288 -27.31 -1.00 -29.43
C ALA A 288 -27.03 0.50 -29.67
N ASP A 289 -27.14 1.35 -28.64
CA ASP A 289 -26.70 2.76 -28.64
C ASP A 289 -25.17 2.83 -28.51
N PHE A 290 -24.47 2.30 -29.52
CA PHE A 290 -23.04 1.98 -29.51
C PHE A 290 -22.14 3.21 -29.31
N ASN A 291 -22.53 4.37 -29.87
CA ASN A 291 -21.80 5.62 -29.64
C ASN A 291 -22.36 6.44 -28.46
N ALA A 292 -23.42 5.93 -27.84
CA ALA A 292 -24.03 6.45 -26.63
C ALA A 292 -24.50 7.90 -26.73
N ASP A 293 -25.04 8.27 -27.88
CA ASP A 293 -25.64 9.58 -28.13
C ASP A 293 -27.13 9.66 -27.74
N THR A 294 -27.65 8.57 -27.13
CA THR A 294 -29.03 8.37 -26.67
C THR A 294 -30.04 8.09 -27.79
N VAL A 295 -29.59 7.91 -29.03
CA VAL A 295 -30.41 7.64 -30.20
C VAL A 295 -29.89 6.42 -30.94
N ILE A 296 -30.61 5.30 -30.86
CA ILE A 296 -30.28 4.11 -31.64
C ILE A 296 -30.62 4.35 -33.12
N ASP A 297 -29.60 4.54 -33.95
CA ASP A 297 -29.76 4.77 -35.38
C ASP A 297 -28.65 4.16 -36.25
N PHE A 298 -28.60 4.53 -37.53
CA PHE A 298 -27.64 3.96 -38.47
C PHE A 298 -26.17 4.24 -38.10
N PHE A 299 -25.89 5.30 -37.35
CA PHE A 299 -24.54 5.63 -36.92
C PHE A 299 -24.02 4.62 -35.90
N ASP A 300 -24.84 4.12 -34.96
CA ASP A 300 -24.43 3.05 -34.04
C ASP A 300 -24.05 1.77 -34.78
N TYR A 301 -24.82 1.43 -35.81
CA TYR A 301 -24.53 0.27 -36.64
C TYR A 301 -23.19 0.41 -37.34
N LEU A 302 -22.89 1.60 -37.88
CA LEU A 302 -21.60 1.86 -38.53
C LEU A 302 -20.45 1.82 -37.53
N ASP A 303 -20.63 2.38 -36.34
CA ASP A 303 -19.60 2.42 -35.30
C ASP A 303 -19.31 1.00 -34.77
N PHE A 304 -20.35 0.18 -34.56
CA PHE A 304 -20.17 -1.24 -34.23
C PHE A 304 -19.44 -1.99 -35.34
N VAL A 305 -19.86 -1.85 -36.61
CA VAL A 305 -19.21 -2.54 -37.73
C VAL A 305 -17.74 -2.12 -37.86
N ALA A 306 -17.43 -0.85 -37.62
CA ALA A 306 -16.06 -0.35 -37.59
C ALA A 306 -15.25 -1.05 -36.50
N ALA A 307 -15.75 -1.06 -35.25
CA ALA A 307 -15.09 -1.73 -34.12
C ALA A 307 -14.94 -3.25 -34.35
N PHE A 308 -16.00 -3.91 -34.83
CA PHE A 308 -16.00 -5.33 -35.19
C PHE A 308 -14.92 -5.66 -36.23
N SER A 309 -14.76 -4.80 -37.24
CA SER A 309 -13.76 -5.00 -38.29
C SER A 309 -12.32 -4.76 -37.84
N SER A 310 -12.11 -3.95 -36.80
CA SER A 310 -10.80 -3.73 -36.19
C SER A 310 -10.44 -4.77 -35.12
N GLY A 311 -11.44 -5.44 -34.55
CA GLY A 311 -11.27 -6.34 -33.40
C GLY A 311 -11.01 -5.57 -32.09
N CYS A 312 -10.36 -6.25 -31.14
CA CYS A 312 -9.74 -5.68 -29.95
C CYS A 312 -8.24 -5.43 -30.23
#